data_AF-A0A0A9Z3L0-F1
#
_entry.id   AF-A0A0A9Z3L0-F1
#
_cell.length_a   1.000
_cell.length_b   1.000
_cell.length_c   1.000
_cell.angle_alpha   90.00
_cell.angle_beta   90.00
_cell.angle_gamma   90.00
#
_symmetry.space_group_name_H-M   'P 1'
#
loop_
_entity.id
_entity.type
_entity.pdbx_description
1 polymer ?
#
loop_
_entity_poly.entity_id
_entity_poly.type
_entity_poly.pdbx_seq_one_letter_code
_entity_poly.pdbx_strand_id
1 'polypeptide(L)'
;MRLLATLPKLLQKYSKYFGVQKPRSLTQSRANWMPKYAFSTAAAATETKERIFKLLKEFQAVEKEKLSASDETAKFSDLGIDSLDTVEFLLMVEDEFQIEIPDEQSQDMKTIQDVIKYVSKHTTQ
;
A
#
# COMPACT_ATOMS: atom_id res chain seq x y z
N MET A 1 -0.01 77.77 13.76
CA MET A 1 -0.13 77.73 15.24
C MET A 1 0.17 76.32 15.72
N ARG A 2 0.94 76.24 16.80
CA ARG A 2 1.37 75.03 17.52
C ARG A 2 0.17 74.14 17.85
N LEU A 3 0.36 72.81 17.89
CA LEU A 3 0.45 72.08 19.16
C LEU A 3 0.78 70.60 18.94
N LEU A 4 1.76 70.17 19.73
CA LEU A 4 2.25 68.82 19.93
C LEU A 4 1.18 67.96 20.64
N ALA A 5 0.99 66.72 20.18
CA ALA A 5 0.41 65.63 20.96
C ALA A 5 0.95 64.31 20.38
N THR A 6 2.07 63.83 20.92
CA THR A 6 2.08 62.71 21.87
C THR A 6 1.91 61.33 21.23
N LEU A 7 2.96 60.55 21.44
CA LEU A 7 2.91 59.17 21.92
C LEU A 7 2.71 58.04 20.88
N PRO A 8 3.26 56.85 21.21
CA PRO A 8 4.14 56.08 20.35
C PRO A 8 3.60 54.67 20.18
N LYS A 9 2.99 54.34 19.05
CA LYS A 9 2.47 52.97 18.80
C LYS A 9 2.73 52.47 17.38
N LEU A 10 3.77 53.01 16.75
CA LEU A 10 4.24 52.57 15.42
C LEU A 10 4.81 51.14 15.40
N LEU A 11 4.92 50.47 16.56
CA LEU A 11 5.34 49.08 16.68
C LEU A 11 4.20 48.07 16.91
N GLN A 12 2.94 48.52 17.09
CA GLN A 12 1.81 47.58 17.21
C GLN A 12 1.22 47.17 15.86
N LYS A 13 1.44 47.99 14.81
CA LYS A 13 0.88 47.75 13.47
C LYS A 13 1.58 46.63 12.70
N TYR A 14 2.81 46.25 13.07
CA TYR A 14 3.59 45.24 12.35
C TYR A 14 3.29 43.79 12.78
N SER A 15 2.41 43.54 13.76
CA SER A 15 1.94 42.17 14.08
C SER A 15 1.15 41.53 12.93
N LYS A 16 0.77 42.30 11.90
CA LYS A 16 0.04 41.80 10.73
C LYS A 16 0.88 40.93 9.79
N TYR A 17 2.22 40.91 9.92
CA TYR A 17 3.10 40.09 9.08
C TYR A 17 3.61 38.82 9.76
N PHE A 18 3.34 38.64 11.06
CA PHE A 18 3.66 37.41 11.78
C PHE A 18 2.41 36.53 11.87
N GLY A 19 2.47 35.39 11.18
CA GLY A 19 1.33 34.51 10.96
C GLY A 19 0.70 33.96 12.24
N VAL A 20 -0.63 34.09 12.35
CA VAL A 20 -1.49 33.28 13.22
C VAL A 20 -2.88 33.11 12.56
N GLN A 21 -3.25 31.84 12.35
CA GLN A 21 -4.58 31.19 12.28
C GLN A 21 -5.84 32.05 12.00
N LYS A 22 -6.65 31.69 10.99
CA LYS A 22 -8.02 32.24 10.83
C LYS A 22 -9.06 31.43 11.62
N PRO A 23 -10.02 32.09 12.31
CA PRO A 23 -11.05 31.44 13.11
C PRO A 23 -12.21 30.87 12.28
N ARG A 24 -12.87 29.88 12.87
CA ARG A 24 -14.10 29.19 12.43
C ARG A 24 -15.27 30.17 12.27
N SER A 25 -15.82 30.29 11.07
CA SER A 25 -17.22 30.67 10.87
C SER A 25 -17.82 29.99 9.64
N LEU A 26 -19.04 29.48 9.83
CA LEU A 26 -19.86 28.77 8.85
C LEU A 26 -20.25 29.69 7.70
N THR A 27 -19.96 29.31 6.46
CA THR A 27 -20.82 29.62 5.31
C THR A 27 -20.49 28.77 4.08
N GLN A 28 -21.53 28.09 3.62
CA GLN A 28 -21.82 27.60 2.27
C GLN A 28 -20.84 26.65 1.56
N SER A 29 -21.20 25.37 1.66
CA SER A 29 -21.07 24.30 0.68
C SER A 29 -20.63 24.70 -0.74
N ARG A 30 -19.45 24.20 -1.16
CA ARG A 30 -19.16 23.71 -2.52
C ARG A 30 -18.02 22.67 -2.43
N ALA A 31 -18.30 21.48 -2.96
CA ALA A 31 -17.40 20.34 -3.18
C ALA A 31 -16.82 19.71 -1.89
N ASN A 32 -17.35 18.63 -1.32
CA ASN A 32 -17.65 17.34 -1.96
C ASN A 32 -16.60 16.89 -2.99
N TRP A 33 -15.32 16.85 -2.62
CA TRP A 33 -14.42 15.78 -3.09
C TRP A 33 -13.17 15.63 -2.21
N MET A 34 -13.31 14.92 -1.10
CA MET A 34 -12.20 14.18 -0.48
C MET A 34 -12.77 12.79 -0.16
N PRO A 35 -12.35 11.74 -0.89
CA PRO A 35 -12.76 10.38 -0.56
C PRO A 35 -12.30 10.09 0.87
N LYS A 36 -13.24 9.70 1.74
CA LYS A 36 -12.99 9.41 3.15
C LYS A 36 -12.38 8.01 3.37
N TYR A 37 -11.75 7.46 2.33
CA TYR A 37 -11.28 6.08 2.25
C TYR A 37 -9.79 6.07 1.91
N ALA A 38 -8.97 6.69 2.75
CA ALA A 38 -7.52 6.58 2.63
C ALA A 38 -6.91 5.56 3.60
N PHE A 39 -7.74 4.71 4.23
CA PHE A 39 -7.27 3.67 5.15
C PHE A 39 -8.22 2.47 5.10
N SER A 40 -7.89 1.46 4.29
CA SER A 40 -8.08 0.03 4.63
C SER A 40 -7.66 -0.84 3.44
N THR A 41 -6.39 -0.79 3.04
CA THR A 41 -5.80 -1.83 2.17
C THR A 41 -4.59 -2.52 2.80
N ALA A 42 -4.15 -2.07 3.98
CA ALA A 42 -3.04 -2.72 4.69
C ALA A 42 -3.43 -4.07 5.32
N ALA A 43 -4.69 -4.24 5.73
CA ALA A 43 -5.17 -5.49 6.34
C ALA A 43 -5.48 -6.60 5.31
N ALA A 44 -5.94 -6.24 4.11
CA ALA A 44 -6.21 -7.22 3.05
C ALA A 44 -4.92 -7.85 2.49
N ALA A 45 -3.81 -7.11 2.51
CA ALA A 45 -2.52 -7.60 2.03
C ALA A 45 -1.92 -8.70 2.93
N THR A 46 -2.16 -8.63 4.26
CA THR A 46 -1.65 -9.64 5.19
C THR A 46 -2.36 -10.98 5.06
N GLU A 47 -3.67 -10.98 4.84
CA GLU A 47 -4.44 -12.22 4.69
C GLU A 47 -4.08 -12.96 3.39
N THR A 48 -3.95 -12.22 2.29
CA THR A 48 -3.52 -12.78 0.99
C THR A 48 -2.15 -13.44 1.08
N LYS A 49 -1.22 -12.79 1.80
CA LYS A 49 0.11 -13.33 2.07
C LYS A 49 0.03 -14.67 2.81
N GLU A 50 -0.70 -14.73 3.92
CA GLU A 50 -0.79 -15.94 4.74
C GLU A 50 -1.30 -17.14 3.96
N ARG A 51 -2.31 -16.94 3.09
CA ARG A 51 -2.84 -17.98 2.21
C ARG A 51 -1.81 -18.46 1.20
N ILE A 52 -1.10 -17.55 0.52
CA ILE A 52 -0.05 -17.92 -0.45
C ILE A 52 1.08 -18.70 0.23
N PHE A 53 1.50 -18.29 1.43
CA PHE A 53 2.51 -19.03 2.20
C PHE A 53 2.02 -20.41 2.67
N LYS A 54 0.71 -20.57 2.90
CA LYS A 54 0.11 -21.86 3.21
C LYS A 54 0.20 -22.80 2.00
N LEU A 55 -0.20 -22.33 0.81
CA LEU A 55 -0.09 -23.09 -0.44
C LEU A 55 1.36 -23.53 -0.71
N LEU A 56 2.32 -22.62 -0.53
CA LEU A 56 3.75 -22.94 -0.67
C LEU A 56 4.25 -24.01 0.31
N LYS A 57 3.74 -24.05 1.54
CA LYS A 57 4.12 -25.08 2.53
C LYS A 57 3.54 -26.46 2.22
N GLU A 58 2.37 -26.47 1.56
CA GLU A 58 1.70 -27.69 1.10
C GLU A 58 2.32 -28.20 -0.21
N PHE A 59 2.89 -27.32 -1.03
CA PHE A 59 3.54 -27.66 -2.29
C PHE A 59 4.79 -28.51 -2.06
N GLN A 60 4.82 -29.70 -2.69
CA GLN A 60 5.82 -30.74 -2.41
C GLN A 60 7.23 -30.38 -2.90
N ALA A 61 7.36 -29.51 -3.90
CA ALA A 61 8.66 -29.12 -4.47
C ALA A 61 9.43 -28.09 -3.61
N VAL A 62 8.81 -27.56 -2.55
CA VAL A 62 9.44 -26.53 -1.70
C VAL A 62 10.33 -27.17 -0.64
N GLU A 63 11.59 -26.76 -0.59
CA GLU A 63 12.48 -27.07 0.53
C GLU A 63 12.05 -26.27 1.77
N LYS A 64 11.31 -26.91 2.68
CA LYS A 64 10.81 -26.32 3.93
C LYS A 64 11.90 -25.72 4.82
N GLU A 65 13.15 -26.19 4.67
CA GLU A 65 14.32 -25.67 5.38
C GLU A 65 14.81 -24.33 4.83
N LYS A 66 14.57 -24.05 3.54
CA LYS A 66 14.91 -22.78 2.89
C LYS A 66 13.77 -21.78 2.89
N LEU A 67 12.54 -22.24 3.12
CA LEU A 67 11.36 -21.38 3.13
C LEU A 67 11.20 -20.70 4.50
N SER A 68 11.92 -19.60 4.72
CA SER A 68 11.62 -18.70 5.83
C SER A 68 10.22 -18.10 5.62
N ALA A 69 9.30 -18.27 6.57
CA ALA A 69 7.92 -17.75 6.50
C ALA A 69 7.81 -16.21 6.35
N SER A 70 8.94 -15.50 6.28
CA SER A 70 9.06 -14.06 6.14
C SER A 70 9.78 -13.60 4.86
N ASP A 71 10.38 -14.51 4.09
CA ASP A 71 11.18 -14.13 2.91
C ASP A 71 10.30 -14.00 1.66
N GLU A 72 9.52 -12.91 1.61
CA GLU A 72 8.70 -12.56 0.44
C GLU A 72 9.57 -12.30 -0.81
N THR A 73 10.79 -11.82 -0.61
CA THR A 73 11.76 -11.51 -1.66
C THR A 73 12.50 -12.73 -2.20
N ALA A 74 12.28 -13.91 -1.61
CA ALA A 74 12.88 -15.15 -2.10
C ALA A 74 12.39 -15.42 -3.53
N LYS A 75 13.35 -15.83 -4.37
CA LYS A 75 13.04 -16.29 -5.73
C LYS A 75 12.59 -17.73 -5.68
N PHE A 76 11.69 -18.12 -6.59
CA PHE A 76 11.27 -19.51 -6.73
C PHE A 76 12.47 -20.47 -6.93
N SER A 77 13.48 -20.05 -7.70
CA SER A 77 14.71 -20.81 -7.90
C SER A 77 15.55 -21.03 -6.63
N ASP A 78 15.52 -20.12 -5.64
CA ASP A 78 16.24 -20.31 -4.37
C ASP A 78 15.53 -21.33 -3.47
N LEU A 79 14.21 -21.48 -3.64
CA LEU A 79 13.36 -22.40 -2.90
C LEU A 79 13.36 -23.82 -3.48
N GLY A 80 14.10 -24.02 -4.58
CA GLY A 80 14.16 -25.30 -5.30
C GLY A 80 12.98 -25.52 -6.25
N ILE A 81 12.17 -24.49 -6.51
CA ILE A 81 11.04 -24.57 -7.44
C ILE A 81 11.57 -24.31 -8.85
N ASP A 82 11.32 -25.25 -9.76
CA ASP A 82 11.67 -25.09 -11.18
C ASP A 82 10.62 -24.22 -11.90
N SER A 83 10.99 -23.75 -13.09
CA SER A 83 10.12 -23.03 -14.03
C SER A 83 8.81 -23.76 -14.34
N LEU A 84 8.82 -25.10 -14.39
CA LEU A 84 7.62 -25.91 -14.61
C LEU A 84 6.74 -25.95 -13.35
N ASP A 85 7.35 -26.16 -12.19
CA ASP A 85 6.67 -26.18 -10.88
C ASP A 85 6.06 -24.81 -10.54
N THR A 86 6.67 -23.71 -11.01
CA THR A 86 6.15 -22.36 -10.84
C THR A 86 4.80 -22.18 -11.55
N VAL A 87 4.62 -22.78 -12.74
CA VAL A 87 3.34 -22.72 -13.48
C VAL A 87 2.26 -23.53 -12.75
N GLU A 88 2.59 -24.69 -12.21
CA GLU A 88 1.64 -25.49 -11.40
C GLU A 88 1.22 -24.73 -10.13
N PHE A 89 2.17 -24.08 -9.47
CA PHE A 89 1.89 -23.26 -8.29
C PHE A 89 0.98 -22.07 -8.63
N LEU A 90 1.22 -21.39 -9.74
CA LEU A 90 0.38 -20.27 -10.16
C LEU A 90 -1.05 -20.70 -10.48
N LEU A 91 -1.24 -21.86 -11.11
CA LEU A 91 -2.57 -22.42 -11.36
C LEU A 91 -3.34 -22.71 -10.05
N MET A 92 -2.64 -23.19 -9.01
CA MET A 92 -3.23 -23.38 -7.68
C MET A 92 -3.66 -22.05 -7.04
N VAL A 93 -2.86 -20.99 -7.25
CA VAL A 93 -3.17 -19.64 -6.78
C VAL A 93 -4.36 -19.04 -7.56
N GLU A 94 -4.44 -19.26 -8.87
CA GLU A 94 -5.57 -18.85 -9.71
C GLU A 94 -6.89 -19.45 -9.22
N ASP A 95 -6.91 -20.75 -8.92
CA ASP A 95 -8.10 -21.45 -8.42
C ASP A 95 -8.49 -20.97 -7.01
N GLU A 96 -7.52 -20.82 -6.09
CA GLU A 96 -7.76 -20.37 -4.71
C GLU A 96 -8.36 -18.96 -4.64
N PHE A 97 -7.89 -18.04 -5.50
CA PHE A 97 -8.32 -16.64 -5.50
C PHE A 97 -9.35 -16.32 -6.59
N GLN A 98 -9.71 -17.28 -7.44
CA GLN A 98 -10.55 -17.11 -8.62
C GLN A 98 -10.12 -15.95 -9.51
N ILE A 99 -8.83 -15.91 -9.83
CA ILE A 99 -8.22 -14.90 -10.73
C ILE A 99 -7.65 -15.59 -11.97
N GLU A 100 -7.44 -14.81 -13.03
CA GLU A 100 -6.73 -15.27 -14.22
C GLU A 100 -5.38 -14.54 -14.32
N ILE A 101 -4.27 -15.30 -14.32
CA ILE A 101 -2.92 -14.80 -14.51
C ILE A 101 -2.50 -15.16 -15.95
N PRO A 102 -2.40 -14.18 -16.87
CA PRO A 102 -1.98 -14.49 -18.23
C PRO A 102 -0.53 -14.98 -18.24
N ASP A 103 -0.22 -15.89 -19.17
CA ASP A 103 1.11 -16.52 -19.30
C ASP A 103 2.26 -15.48 -19.33
N GLU A 104 2.07 -14.36 -20.02
CA GLU A 104 3.06 -13.28 -20.09
C GLU A 104 3.43 -12.73 -18.70
N GLN A 105 2.43 -12.54 -17.82
CA GLN A 105 2.67 -12.07 -16.46
C GLN A 105 3.23 -13.20 -15.58
N SER A 106 2.78 -14.44 -15.77
CA SER A 106 3.28 -15.61 -15.03
C SER A 106 4.80 -15.81 -15.21
N GLN A 107 5.31 -15.59 -16.42
CA GLN A 107 6.74 -15.74 -16.75
C GLN A 107 7.61 -14.63 -16.14
N ASP A 108 7.01 -13.45 -15.93
CA ASP A 108 7.68 -12.32 -15.27
C ASP A 108 7.68 -12.46 -13.74
N MET A 109 6.79 -13.27 -13.16
CA MET A 109 6.71 -13.53 -11.71
C MET A 109 7.82 -14.47 -11.24
N LYS A 110 8.91 -13.89 -10.71
CA LYS A 110 10.08 -14.66 -10.23
C LYS A 110 10.17 -14.77 -8.72
N THR A 111 9.40 -13.96 -7.99
CA THR A 111 9.41 -13.91 -6.53
C THR A 111 8.01 -14.10 -5.96
N ILE A 112 7.94 -14.59 -4.73
CA ILE A 112 6.68 -14.75 -4.00
C ILE A 112 5.99 -13.39 -3.84
N GLN A 113 6.78 -12.32 -3.61
CA GLN A 113 6.28 -10.96 -3.50
C GLN A 113 5.51 -10.50 -4.75
N ASP A 114 5.95 -10.89 -5.94
CA ASP A 114 5.29 -10.50 -7.19
C ASP A 114 3.91 -11.14 -7.30
N VAL A 115 3.80 -12.42 -6.92
CA VAL A 115 2.52 -13.14 -6.85
C VAL A 115 1.59 -12.48 -5.83
N ILE A 116 2.07 -12.22 -4.60
CA ILE A 116 1.26 -11.55 -3.56
C ILE A 116 0.75 -10.20 -4.06
N LYS A 117 1.61 -9.40 -4.71
CA LYS A 117 1.23 -8.10 -5.28
C LYS A 117 0.21 -8.23 -6.40
N TYR A 118 0.36 -9.22 -7.26
CA TYR A 118 -0.58 -9.46 -8.35
C TYR A 118 -1.95 -9.84 -7.79
N VAL A 119 -1.99 -10.86 -6.93
CA VAL A 119 -3.22 -11.31 -6.27
C VAL A 119 -3.87 -10.16 -5.53
N SER A 120 -3.12 -9.38 -4.72
CA SER A 120 -3.66 -8.24 -3.97
C SER A 120 -4.24 -7.12 -4.84
N LYS A 121 -3.84 -7.00 -6.11
CA LYS A 121 -4.38 -6.02 -7.06
C LYS A 121 -5.64 -6.52 -7.76
N HIS A 122 -5.73 -7.83 -7.98
CA HIS A 122 -6.80 -8.47 -8.74
C HIS A 122 -7.90 -9.06 -7.85
N THR A 123 -7.61 -9.28 -6.57
CA THR A 123 -8.59 -9.67 -5.56
C THR A 123 -9.15 -8.42 -4.87
N THR A 124 -10.47 -8.25 -4.92
CA THR A 124 -11.18 -7.31 -4.06
C THR A 124 -11.75 -8.13 -2.91
N GLN A 125 -10.99 -8.24 -1.82
CA GLN A 125 -11.52 -8.80 -0.57
C GLN A 125 -12.42 -7.79 0.14
#